data_AF-A0A7U9XMM5-F1
#
_entry.id   AF-A0A7U9XMM5-F1
#
_cell.length_a   1.000
_cell.length_b   1.000
_cell.length_c   1.000
_cell.angle_alpha   90.00
_cell.angle_beta   90.00
_cell.angle_gamma   90.00
#
_symmetry.space_group_name_H-M   'P 1'
#
loop_
_entity.id
_entity.type
_entity.pdbx_description
1 polymer ?
#
loop_
_entity_poly.entity_id
_entity_poly.type
_entity_poly.pdbx_seq_one_letter_code
_entity_poly.pdbx_strand_id
1 'polypeptide(L)'
;MLKRIKQAVGLLFFCCALYLSGIAACAQEMPQAGTEVGEELRIRTTEEFLTFADACRLDSYSQGLSVVLEGDIDLAGTGFAGIPIFCGTLEGGGHIVSGLSLDADGSVQGLFRYLTETAVVRNLTVQGRVTPQGSRAGAGGIAGENAGRIEGCSFSGYVSGGDAVGGIAGRNMLTGVVENCGADGRIAGKHTVGGIVGENAGVLRDCVNLAQINTNAQENTVKLSDITVDALIHSESANVATDVGGVAGISSGVIRGCENRGDVGYVHMGYNIGGIAGTQAGYIVDCRNQGSIRGRKEVGGIVGQMEPAIEIVYSADTLQILQGQVNTLSALTDRASANVQNSTDGINKELAALRDQVESVKGALKIITPGYPPDLSQMPNRDSYLAAVNQLNKGLGDMEGAVNRIFAATQSTAQTLSSDLRAVTDQVNVINRTKVELLS
;
A
#
# COMPACT_ATOMS: atom_id res chain seq x y z
N MET A 1 -29.48 14.30 -25.93
CA MET A 1 -28.51 14.06 -24.83
C MET A 1 -28.92 12.93 -23.88
N LEU A 2 -30.16 12.85 -23.40
CA LEU A 2 -30.61 11.83 -22.43
C LEU A 2 -30.42 10.35 -22.86
N LYS A 3 -30.49 10.04 -24.17
CA LYS A 3 -30.32 8.66 -24.68
C LYS A 3 -28.88 8.15 -24.57
N ARG A 4 -27.88 9.02 -24.72
CA ARG A 4 -26.45 8.68 -24.61
C ARG A 4 -25.99 8.53 -23.16
N ILE A 5 -26.62 9.27 -22.24
CA ILE A 5 -26.34 9.17 -20.80
C ILE A 5 -26.89 7.85 -20.23
N LYS A 6 -28.09 7.41 -20.67
CA LYS A 6 -28.64 6.10 -20.26
C LYS A 6 -27.78 4.92 -20.74
N GLN A 7 -27.15 5.01 -21.91
CA GLN A 7 -26.24 3.98 -22.40
C GLN A 7 -24.89 3.98 -21.65
N ALA A 8 -24.36 5.15 -21.28
CA ALA A 8 -23.13 5.25 -20.50
C ALA A 8 -23.30 4.75 -19.05
N VAL A 9 -24.45 5.04 -18.40
CA VAL A 9 -24.75 4.55 -17.04
C VAL A 9 -25.01 3.04 -17.05
N GLY A 10 -25.66 2.50 -18.10
CA GLY A 10 -25.85 1.06 -18.26
C GLY A 10 -24.53 0.29 -18.43
N LEU A 11 -23.55 0.86 -19.15
CA LEU A 11 -22.22 0.26 -19.33
C LEU A 11 -21.41 0.29 -18.02
N LEU A 12 -21.54 1.37 -17.23
CA LEU A 12 -20.86 1.50 -15.93
C LEU A 12 -21.39 0.48 -14.91
N PHE A 13 -22.71 0.27 -14.87
CA PHE A 13 -23.33 -0.76 -14.02
C PHE A 13 -22.95 -2.19 -14.44
N PHE A 14 -22.77 -2.44 -15.75
CA PHE A 14 -22.33 -3.74 -16.25
C PHE A 14 -20.85 -4.02 -15.91
N CYS A 15 -19.98 -2.99 -15.94
CA CYS A 15 -18.59 -3.11 -15.49
C CYS A 15 -18.46 -3.28 -13.97
N CYS A 16 -19.30 -2.61 -13.16
CA CYS A 16 -19.31 -2.82 -11.70
C CYS A 16 -19.86 -4.20 -11.30
N ALA A 17 -20.81 -4.76 -12.05
CA ALA A 17 -21.33 -6.10 -11.81
C ALA A 17 -20.29 -7.19 -12.13
N LEU A 18 -19.46 -6.99 -13.16
CA LEU A 18 -18.32 -7.87 -13.48
C LEU A 18 -17.17 -7.78 -12.45
N TYR A 19 -16.97 -6.62 -11.83
CA TYR A 19 -16.04 -6.46 -10.71
C TYR A 19 -16.54 -7.12 -9.41
N LEU A 20 -17.85 -7.10 -9.15
CA LEU A 20 -18.43 -7.74 -7.96
C LEU A 20 -18.50 -9.27 -8.07
N SER A 21 -18.72 -9.83 -9.27
CA SER A 21 -18.66 -11.29 -9.48
C SER A 21 -17.24 -11.84 -9.54
N GLY A 22 -16.23 -11.01 -9.81
CA GLY A 22 -14.81 -11.37 -9.70
C GLY A 22 -14.30 -11.45 -8.25
N ILE A 23 -14.90 -10.70 -7.32
CA ILE A 23 -14.50 -10.71 -5.90
C ILE A 23 -15.25 -11.80 -5.10
N ALA A 24 -16.43 -12.23 -5.55
CA ALA A 24 -17.18 -13.33 -4.91
C ALA A 24 -16.62 -14.73 -5.20
N ALA A 25 -15.74 -14.89 -6.20
CA ALA A 25 -15.05 -16.16 -6.47
C ALA A 25 -13.71 -16.31 -5.71
N CYS A 26 -13.27 -15.29 -4.96
CA CYS A 26 -12.03 -15.32 -4.18
C CYS A 26 -12.25 -15.31 -2.66
N ALA A 27 -13.47 -15.54 -2.19
CA ALA A 27 -13.82 -15.55 -0.78
C ALA A 27 -14.50 -16.85 -0.35
N GLN A 28 -13.91 -18.00 -0.70
CA GLN A 28 -14.19 -19.26 0.00
C GLN A 28 -12.88 -20.04 0.21
N GLU A 29 -12.66 -20.35 1.49
CA GLU A 29 -11.64 -21.22 2.06
C GLU A 29 -10.21 -20.65 2.11
N MET A 30 -9.89 -20.05 3.25
CA MET A 30 -8.52 -20.10 3.77
C MET A 30 -8.07 -21.57 3.76
N PRO A 31 -7.03 -21.95 2.99
CA PRO A 31 -6.42 -23.24 3.21
C PRO A 31 -5.71 -23.13 4.56
N GLN A 32 -6.17 -23.94 5.52
CA GLN A 32 -5.31 -24.42 6.59
C GLN A 32 -3.98 -24.88 5.98
N ALA A 33 -2.89 -24.64 6.70
CA ALA A 33 -1.55 -25.17 6.43
C ALA A 33 -1.63 -26.54 5.74
N GLY A 34 -1.51 -26.49 4.41
CA GLY A 34 -1.60 -27.62 3.51
C GLY A 34 -0.31 -27.59 2.72
N THR A 35 0.54 -28.57 3.00
CA THR A 35 1.74 -28.92 2.27
C THR A 35 1.42 -29.11 0.78
N GLU A 36 1.53 -28.06 -0.03
CA GLU A 36 1.95 -28.25 -1.41
C GLU A 36 3.43 -28.61 -1.34
N VAL A 37 3.75 -29.85 -1.72
CA VAL A 37 5.13 -30.31 -1.81
C VAL A 37 5.76 -29.54 -2.96
N GLY A 38 6.32 -28.37 -2.65
CA GLY A 38 7.25 -27.69 -3.55
C GLY A 38 8.35 -28.68 -3.90
N GLU A 39 8.66 -28.80 -5.18
CA GLU A 39 9.75 -29.68 -5.63
C GLU A 39 11.03 -29.30 -4.85
N GLU A 40 11.57 -30.26 -4.10
CA GLU A 40 12.78 -30.08 -3.32
C GLU A 40 13.98 -30.44 -4.19
N LEU A 41 14.81 -29.45 -4.50
CA LEU A 41 16.05 -29.62 -5.25
C LEU A 41 17.25 -29.60 -4.30
N ARG A 42 17.99 -30.70 -4.24
CA ARG A 42 19.21 -30.82 -3.41
C ARG A 42 20.44 -30.67 -4.29
N ILE A 43 21.30 -29.73 -3.94
CA ILE A 43 22.51 -29.41 -4.70
C ILE A 43 23.73 -29.75 -3.85
N ARG A 44 24.60 -30.62 -4.38
CA ARG A 44 25.86 -31.06 -3.75
C ARG A 44 27.10 -30.61 -4.51
N THR A 45 26.95 -30.34 -5.80
CA THR A 45 28.09 -30.09 -6.70
C THR A 45 27.95 -28.76 -7.42
N THR A 46 29.08 -28.21 -7.86
CA THR A 46 29.11 -27.00 -8.68
C THR A 46 28.32 -27.17 -9.98
N GLU A 47 28.39 -28.32 -10.65
CA GLU A 47 27.67 -28.55 -11.91
C GLU A 47 26.14 -28.50 -11.74
N GLU A 48 25.64 -29.08 -10.64
CA GLU A 48 24.21 -28.99 -10.26
C GLU A 48 23.81 -27.53 -9.98
N PHE A 49 24.66 -26.77 -9.27
CA PHE A 49 24.42 -25.36 -8.99
C PHE A 49 24.36 -24.51 -10.27
N LEU A 50 25.28 -24.75 -11.21
CA LEU A 50 25.30 -24.05 -12.50
C LEU A 50 24.05 -24.38 -13.33
N THR A 51 23.62 -25.65 -13.33
CA THR A 51 22.40 -26.08 -14.01
C THR A 51 21.15 -25.42 -13.43
N PHE A 52 21.08 -25.35 -12.09
CA PHE A 52 20.04 -24.63 -11.37
C PHE A 52 20.02 -23.14 -11.75
N ALA A 53 21.18 -22.50 -11.77
CA ALA A 53 21.29 -21.09 -12.11
C ALA A 53 20.85 -20.79 -13.56
N ASP A 54 21.21 -21.66 -14.51
CA ASP A 54 20.79 -21.55 -15.90
C ASP A 54 19.29 -21.79 -16.12
N ALA A 55 18.66 -22.61 -15.27
CA ALA A 55 17.21 -22.85 -15.31
C ALA A 55 16.40 -21.65 -14.78
N CYS A 56 16.97 -20.87 -13.86
CA CYS A 56 16.38 -19.67 -13.26
C CYS A 56 16.33 -18.44 -14.21
N ARG A 57 16.17 -18.67 -15.51
CA ARG A 57 15.93 -17.60 -16.52
C ARG A 57 14.46 -17.20 -16.61
N LEU A 58 13.56 -18.10 -16.23
CA LEU A 58 12.13 -17.85 -16.14
C LEU A 58 11.72 -17.77 -14.67
N ASP A 59 10.91 -16.79 -14.33
CA ASP A 59 10.32 -16.61 -13.00
C ASP A 59 9.52 -17.83 -12.55
N SER A 60 8.75 -18.42 -13.48
CA SER A 60 7.91 -19.60 -13.27
C SER A 60 8.67 -20.85 -12.83
N TYR A 61 9.94 -21.00 -13.20
CA TYR A 61 10.73 -22.18 -12.84
C TYR A 61 11.01 -22.25 -11.33
N SER A 62 11.36 -21.12 -10.74
CA SER A 62 11.75 -21.05 -9.32
C SER A 62 10.57 -20.82 -8.38
N GLN A 63 9.36 -20.64 -8.92
CA GLN A 63 8.18 -20.35 -8.12
C GLN A 63 7.80 -21.56 -7.24
N GLY A 64 7.85 -21.39 -5.92
CA GLY A 64 7.56 -22.47 -4.96
C GLY A 64 8.64 -23.55 -4.88
N LEU A 65 9.77 -23.39 -5.58
CA LEU A 65 10.89 -24.33 -5.54
C LEU A 65 11.63 -24.22 -4.20
N SER A 66 11.92 -25.36 -3.58
CA SER A 66 12.74 -25.43 -2.36
C SER A 66 14.12 -25.99 -2.69
N VAL A 67 15.14 -25.16 -2.66
CA VAL A 67 16.53 -25.52 -2.98
C VAL A 67 17.32 -25.68 -1.69
N VAL A 68 18.00 -26.81 -1.52
CA VAL A 68 18.84 -27.09 -0.34
C VAL A 68 20.26 -27.39 -0.78
N LEU A 69 21.21 -26.62 -0.25
CA LEU A 69 22.63 -26.95 -0.40
C LEU A 69 23.00 -28.05 0.61
N GLU A 70 23.63 -29.11 0.13
CA GLU A 70 24.16 -30.21 0.93
C GLU A 70 25.70 -30.24 0.91
N GLY A 71 26.34 -29.26 0.27
CA GLY A 71 27.79 -29.12 0.17
C GLY A 71 28.21 -27.71 -0.22
N ASP A 72 29.48 -27.40 0.03
CA ASP A 72 30.09 -26.14 -0.41
C ASP A 72 30.27 -26.13 -1.93
N ILE A 73 30.07 -24.96 -2.54
CA ILE A 73 30.08 -24.77 -4.00
C ILE A 73 31.22 -23.84 -4.39
N ASP A 74 32.12 -24.30 -5.26
CA ASP A 74 33.19 -23.47 -5.80
C ASP A 74 32.87 -23.04 -7.24
N LEU A 75 32.73 -21.73 -7.45
CA LEU A 75 32.42 -21.12 -8.73
C LEU A 75 33.68 -20.62 -9.48
N ALA A 76 34.88 -20.81 -8.94
CA ALA A 76 36.10 -20.32 -9.54
C ALA A 76 36.30 -20.85 -10.97
N GLY A 77 36.49 -19.95 -11.94
CA GLY A 77 36.77 -20.32 -13.34
C GLY A 77 35.58 -20.92 -14.11
N THR A 78 34.38 -20.96 -13.53
CA THR A 78 33.20 -21.58 -14.17
C THR A 78 32.52 -20.70 -15.23
N GLY A 79 32.79 -19.39 -15.23
CA GLY A 79 32.08 -18.43 -16.09
C GLY A 79 30.67 -18.07 -15.59
N PHE A 80 30.35 -18.38 -14.33
CA PHE A 80 29.08 -18.05 -13.70
C PHE A 80 28.74 -16.55 -13.81
N ALA A 81 27.54 -16.23 -14.29
CA ALA A 81 27.11 -14.85 -14.58
C ALA A 81 26.01 -14.32 -13.62
N GLY A 82 25.77 -15.00 -12.50
CA GLY A 82 24.67 -14.70 -11.59
C GLY A 82 23.38 -15.44 -11.95
N ILE A 83 22.53 -15.69 -10.95
CA ILE A 83 21.17 -16.23 -11.11
C ILE A 83 20.25 -15.08 -11.55
N PRO A 84 19.65 -15.11 -12.75
CA PRO A 84 18.90 -13.96 -13.26
C PRO A 84 17.70 -13.57 -12.41
N ILE A 85 16.86 -14.51 -12.00
CA ILE A 85 15.70 -14.26 -11.15
C ILE A 85 15.41 -15.47 -10.28
N PHE A 86 15.01 -15.25 -9.03
CA PHE A 86 14.64 -16.32 -8.11
C PHE A 86 13.39 -15.95 -7.31
N CYS A 87 12.46 -16.91 -7.22
CA CYS A 87 11.13 -16.77 -6.59
C CYS A 87 10.86 -17.84 -5.52
N GLY A 88 11.84 -18.72 -5.26
CA GLY A 88 11.71 -19.88 -4.38
C GLY A 88 12.37 -19.67 -3.02
N THR A 89 12.59 -20.77 -2.31
CA THR A 89 13.36 -20.79 -1.06
C THR A 89 14.71 -21.45 -1.30
N LEU A 90 15.81 -20.77 -0.98
CA LEU A 90 17.15 -21.35 -0.95
C LEU A 90 17.64 -21.48 0.49
N GLU A 91 17.84 -22.72 0.89
CA GLU A 91 18.44 -23.16 2.14
C GLU A 91 19.94 -23.37 1.94
N GLY A 92 20.74 -22.42 2.38
CA GLY A 92 22.19 -22.54 2.32
C GLY A 92 22.75 -23.58 3.30
N GLY A 93 22.01 -23.93 4.36
CA GLY A 93 22.44 -24.96 5.33
C GLY A 93 23.73 -24.64 6.10
N GLY A 94 24.21 -23.40 6.04
CA GLY A 94 25.53 -22.98 6.54
C GLY A 94 26.69 -23.21 5.56
N HIS A 95 26.41 -23.68 4.34
CA HIS A 95 27.40 -23.91 3.29
C HIS A 95 27.91 -22.61 2.68
N ILE A 96 29.07 -22.74 2.03
CA ILE A 96 29.78 -21.64 1.39
C ILE A 96 29.67 -21.76 -0.13
N VAL A 97 29.30 -20.67 -0.79
CA VAL A 97 29.49 -20.47 -2.23
C VAL A 97 30.73 -19.60 -2.42
N SER A 98 31.84 -20.20 -2.83
CA SER A 98 33.13 -19.54 -3.03
C SER A 98 33.44 -19.29 -4.50
N GLY A 99 34.50 -18.51 -4.76
CA GLY A 99 35.00 -18.30 -6.13
C GLY A 99 34.09 -17.46 -7.01
N LEU A 100 33.09 -16.78 -6.44
CA LEU A 100 32.19 -15.89 -7.18
C LEU A 100 33.01 -14.78 -7.84
N SER A 101 32.85 -14.60 -9.15
CA SER A 101 33.50 -13.52 -9.91
C SER A 101 32.52 -12.96 -10.93
N LEU A 102 31.99 -11.77 -10.66
CA LEU A 102 31.06 -11.07 -11.55
C LEU A 102 31.70 -9.78 -12.06
N ASP A 103 32.26 -9.80 -13.26
CA ASP A 103 32.96 -8.67 -13.89
C ASP A 103 32.39 -8.25 -15.25
N ALA A 104 31.36 -8.95 -15.73
CA ALA A 104 30.67 -8.64 -16.98
C ALA A 104 29.88 -7.33 -16.92
N ASP A 105 29.61 -6.76 -18.11
CA ASP A 105 28.73 -5.59 -18.25
C ASP A 105 27.33 -5.90 -17.70
N GLY A 106 26.84 -5.06 -16.79
CA GLY A 106 25.50 -5.22 -16.26
C GLY A 106 25.09 -4.11 -15.29
N SER A 107 23.82 -3.72 -15.38
CA SER A 107 23.25 -2.71 -14.49
C SER A 107 23.08 -3.23 -13.07
N VAL A 108 22.62 -4.48 -12.92
CA VAL A 108 22.30 -5.10 -11.63
C VAL A 108 23.09 -6.40 -11.54
N GLN A 109 23.87 -6.59 -10.47
CA GLN A 109 24.68 -7.80 -10.27
C GLN A 109 24.71 -8.26 -8.81
N GLY A 110 24.73 -9.58 -8.65
CA GLY A 110 24.95 -10.32 -7.41
C GLY A 110 24.85 -11.82 -7.67
N LEU A 111 25.05 -12.66 -6.65
CA LEU A 111 24.81 -14.11 -6.79
C LEU A 111 23.41 -14.36 -7.37
N PHE A 112 22.44 -13.61 -6.87
CA PHE A 112 21.13 -13.40 -7.46
C PHE A 112 21.07 -11.98 -8.04
N ARG A 113 20.63 -11.84 -9.27
CA ARG A 113 20.41 -10.54 -9.86
C ARG A 113 19.13 -9.91 -9.31
N TYR A 114 18.03 -10.67 -9.28
CA TYR A 114 16.74 -10.26 -8.73
C TYR A 114 16.17 -11.33 -7.80
N LEU A 115 15.86 -10.95 -6.56
CA LEU A 115 15.00 -11.73 -5.65
C LEU A 115 13.61 -11.11 -5.64
N THR A 116 12.59 -11.91 -5.95
CA THR A 116 11.19 -11.47 -5.95
C THR A 116 10.59 -11.50 -4.54
N GLU A 117 9.37 -11.00 -4.38
CA GLU A 117 8.70 -10.88 -3.08
C GLU A 117 8.48 -12.21 -2.35
N THR A 118 8.38 -13.31 -3.08
CA THR A 118 8.23 -14.67 -2.53
C THR A 118 9.56 -15.34 -2.26
N ALA A 119 10.67 -14.75 -2.71
CA ALA A 119 11.98 -15.35 -2.62
C ALA A 119 12.51 -15.31 -1.18
N VAL A 120 13.08 -16.43 -0.73
CA VAL A 120 13.74 -16.54 0.56
C VAL A 120 15.12 -17.13 0.35
N VAL A 121 16.16 -16.46 0.82
CA VAL A 121 17.54 -16.98 0.82
C VAL A 121 18.03 -16.95 2.26
N ARG A 122 18.35 -18.12 2.82
CA ARG A 122 18.77 -18.19 4.22
C ARG A 122 19.97 -19.07 4.50
N ASN A 123 20.73 -18.72 5.54
CA ASN A 123 21.87 -19.47 6.06
C ASN A 123 22.95 -19.77 4.99
N LEU A 124 23.27 -18.78 4.16
CA LEU A 124 24.24 -18.90 3.07
C LEU A 124 25.44 -17.99 3.29
N THR A 125 26.65 -18.50 3.08
CA THR A 125 27.85 -17.66 3.02
C THR A 125 28.35 -17.56 1.58
N VAL A 126 28.55 -16.34 1.08
CA VAL A 126 29.03 -16.09 -0.28
C VAL A 126 30.41 -15.42 -0.21
N GLN A 127 31.38 -15.96 -0.94
CA GLN A 127 32.73 -15.43 -1.02
C GLN A 127 33.13 -15.12 -2.45
N GLY A 128 33.56 -13.90 -2.71
CA GLY A 128 34.09 -13.56 -4.02
C GLY A 128 34.17 -12.07 -4.35
N ARG A 129 34.10 -11.78 -5.64
CA ARG A 129 34.31 -10.46 -6.22
C ARG A 129 33.15 -10.07 -7.14
N VAL A 130 32.51 -8.95 -6.86
CA VAL A 130 31.43 -8.38 -7.68
C VAL A 130 31.87 -7.01 -8.15
N THR A 131 32.29 -6.91 -9.41
CA THR A 131 32.82 -5.67 -10.03
C THR A 131 32.25 -5.48 -11.43
N PRO A 132 30.93 -5.29 -11.58
CA PRO A 132 30.30 -5.04 -12.88
C PRO A 132 30.99 -3.91 -13.65
N GLN A 133 30.94 -4.03 -14.97
CA GLN A 133 31.27 -2.93 -15.89
C GLN A 133 29.97 -2.30 -16.44
N GLY A 134 30.10 -1.23 -17.23
CA GLY A 134 28.95 -0.49 -17.77
C GLY A 134 28.29 0.47 -16.76
N SER A 135 26.95 0.47 -16.71
CA SER A 135 26.11 1.39 -15.92
C SER A 135 26.23 1.18 -14.41
N ARG A 136 26.46 -0.06 -13.94
CA ARG A 136 26.74 -0.39 -12.53
C ARG A 136 25.74 0.20 -11.53
N ALA A 137 24.45 0.15 -11.89
CA ALA A 137 23.37 0.77 -11.13
C ALA A 137 23.08 0.09 -9.77
N GLY A 138 23.32 -1.22 -9.66
CA GLY A 138 23.09 -2.00 -8.44
C GLY A 138 24.07 -3.16 -8.32
N ALA A 139 24.87 -3.21 -7.27
CA ALA A 139 25.82 -4.29 -7.02
C ALA A 139 25.71 -4.76 -5.56
N GLY A 140 25.41 -6.05 -5.38
CA GLY A 140 25.44 -6.71 -4.08
C GLY A 140 26.19 -8.04 -4.15
N GLY A 141 26.74 -8.47 -3.02
CA GLY A 141 27.41 -9.77 -2.94
C GLY A 141 26.44 -10.95 -3.09
N ILE A 142 25.25 -10.83 -2.50
CA ILE A 142 24.21 -11.86 -2.56
C ILE A 142 23.13 -11.48 -3.57
N ALA A 143 22.59 -10.26 -3.49
CA ALA A 143 21.52 -9.81 -4.37
C ALA A 143 21.85 -8.49 -5.05
N GLY A 144 21.58 -8.37 -6.35
CA GLY A 144 21.59 -7.07 -7.00
C GLY A 144 20.43 -6.20 -6.49
N GLU A 145 19.22 -6.70 -6.63
CA GLU A 145 18.00 -6.14 -6.03
C GLU A 145 17.23 -7.20 -5.25
N ASN A 146 16.77 -6.84 -4.05
CA ASN A 146 16.02 -7.70 -3.16
C ASN A 146 14.61 -7.13 -2.92
N ALA A 147 13.58 -7.86 -3.36
CA ALA A 147 12.19 -7.64 -2.94
C ALA A 147 11.68 -8.73 -1.98
N GLY A 148 12.44 -9.80 -1.78
CA GLY A 148 12.12 -10.92 -0.89
C GLY A 148 12.86 -10.84 0.45
N ARG A 149 13.20 -11.99 1.02
CA ARG A 149 13.86 -12.12 2.33
C ARG A 149 15.25 -12.73 2.22
N ILE A 150 16.25 -12.05 2.75
CA ILE A 150 17.61 -12.56 2.95
C ILE A 150 17.86 -12.66 4.45
N GLU A 151 18.05 -13.88 4.98
CA GLU A 151 18.10 -14.14 6.41
C GLU A 151 19.32 -14.99 6.83
N GLY A 152 20.10 -14.53 7.80
CA GLY A 152 21.21 -15.34 8.33
C GLY A 152 22.34 -15.57 7.30
N CYS A 153 22.45 -14.70 6.30
CA CYS A 153 23.42 -14.83 5.23
C CYS A 153 24.63 -13.93 5.46
N SER A 154 25.79 -14.31 4.92
CA SER A 154 26.98 -13.49 4.97
C SER A 154 27.68 -13.36 3.62
N PHE A 155 28.28 -12.21 3.38
CA PHE A 155 29.15 -11.99 2.24
C PHE A 155 30.56 -11.61 2.71
N SER A 156 31.58 -12.22 2.11
CA SER A 156 32.98 -11.87 2.35
C SER A 156 33.72 -11.69 1.03
N GLY A 157 34.22 -10.49 0.78
CA GLY A 157 35.02 -10.24 -0.42
C GLY A 157 35.07 -8.79 -0.88
N TYR A 158 35.08 -8.57 -2.20
CA TYR A 158 35.17 -7.25 -2.79
C TYR A 158 33.98 -6.92 -3.66
N VAL A 159 33.22 -5.88 -3.30
CA VAL A 159 32.12 -5.35 -4.13
C VAL A 159 32.48 -3.96 -4.63
N SER A 160 32.34 -3.73 -5.94
CA SER A 160 32.50 -2.43 -6.56
C SER A 160 31.39 -2.11 -7.54
N GLY A 161 30.75 -0.95 -7.39
CA GLY A 161 29.70 -0.48 -8.30
C GLY A 161 29.71 1.03 -8.52
N GLY A 162 28.74 1.52 -9.29
CA GLY A 162 28.59 2.94 -9.65
C GLY A 162 27.59 3.64 -8.74
N ASP A 163 26.34 3.18 -8.77
CA ASP A 163 25.25 3.80 -8.03
C ASP A 163 25.05 3.11 -6.67
N ALA A 164 24.16 2.10 -6.61
CA ALA A 164 23.82 1.39 -5.38
C ALA A 164 24.73 0.20 -5.12
N VAL A 165 25.50 0.25 -4.05
CA VAL A 165 26.49 -0.78 -3.71
C VAL A 165 26.33 -1.23 -2.27
N GLY A 166 26.15 -2.53 -2.06
CA GLY A 166 26.10 -3.14 -0.73
C GLY A 166 26.85 -4.47 -0.64
N GLY A 167 27.23 -4.88 0.56
CA GLY A 167 27.85 -6.19 0.78
C GLY A 167 26.86 -7.33 0.57
N ILE A 168 25.61 -7.17 1.03
CA ILE A 168 24.55 -8.16 0.87
C ILE A 168 23.71 -7.86 -0.37
N ALA A 169 23.11 -6.66 -0.43
CA ALA A 169 22.25 -6.26 -1.52
C ALA A 169 22.63 -4.90 -2.12
N GLY A 170 22.55 -4.74 -3.43
CA GLY A 170 22.68 -3.40 -4.04
C GLY A 170 21.50 -2.52 -3.62
N ARG A 171 20.28 -2.98 -3.89
CA ARG A 171 19.03 -2.35 -3.45
C ARG A 171 18.16 -3.31 -2.67
N ASN A 172 17.56 -2.82 -1.59
CA ASN A 172 16.49 -3.50 -0.86
C ASN A 172 15.19 -2.73 -1.10
N MET A 173 14.28 -3.35 -1.86
CA MET A 173 13.00 -2.77 -2.29
C MET A 173 12.02 -2.66 -1.11
N LEU A 174 10.87 -2.02 -1.33
CA LEU A 174 9.89 -1.75 -0.28
C LEU A 174 9.42 -2.99 0.50
N THR A 175 9.24 -4.11 -0.20
CA THR A 175 8.86 -5.42 0.37
C THR A 175 10.06 -6.23 0.86
N GLY A 176 11.27 -5.80 0.53
CA GLY A 176 12.51 -6.50 0.83
C GLY A 176 12.88 -6.46 2.31
N VAL A 177 13.31 -7.62 2.82
CA VAL A 177 13.80 -7.81 4.19
C VAL A 177 15.20 -8.38 4.16
N VAL A 178 16.13 -7.73 4.85
CA VAL A 178 17.47 -8.25 5.11
C VAL A 178 17.68 -8.32 6.61
N GLU A 179 17.88 -9.51 7.14
CA GLU A 179 17.93 -9.73 8.58
C GLU A 179 18.99 -10.74 9.02
N ASN A 180 19.58 -10.51 10.19
CA ASN A 180 20.65 -11.36 10.74
C ASN A 180 21.82 -11.59 9.77
N CYS A 181 22.09 -10.62 8.90
CA CYS A 181 23.09 -10.75 7.84
C CYS A 181 24.39 -10.01 8.18
N GLY A 182 25.50 -10.45 7.58
CA GLY A 182 26.82 -9.86 7.82
C GLY A 182 27.63 -9.62 6.54
N ALA A 183 28.35 -8.51 6.47
CA ALA A 183 29.27 -8.25 5.36
C ALA A 183 30.70 -8.01 5.88
N ASP A 184 31.68 -8.64 5.24
CA ASP A 184 33.11 -8.49 5.50
C ASP A 184 33.89 -8.29 4.19
N GLY A 185 35.10 -7.74 4.31
CA GLY A 185 35.98 -7.41 3.21
C GLY A 185 35.94 -5.92 2.85
N ARG A 186 35.77 -5.60 1.57
CA ARG A 186 35.87 -4.22 1.08
C ARG A 186 34.77 -3.88 0.08
N ILE A 187 34.12 -2.76 0.32
CA ILE A 187 33.03 -2.26 -0.51
C ILE A 187 33.41 -0.88 -1.05
N ALA A 188 33.28 -0.69 -2.37
CA ALA A 188 33.65 0.54 -3.05
C ALA A 188 32.56 1.00 -4.02
N GLY A 189 32.12 2.24 -3.92
CA GLY A 189 31.11 2.79 -4.84
C GLY A 189 31.15 4.30 -4.91
N LYS A 190 30.38 4.88 -5.84
CA LYS A 190 30.39 6.32 -6.09
C LYS A 190 29.18 7.05 -5.50
N HIS A 191 27.95 6.57 -5.69
CA HIS A 191 26.79 7.39 -5.32
C HIS A 191 26.07 6.98 -4.05
N THR A 192 25.78 5.68 -3.85
CA THR A 192 25.03 5.19 -2.70
C THR A 192 25.66 3.90 -2.20
N VAL A 193 26.41 3.99 -1.10
CA VAL A 193 27.26 2.87 -0.65
C VAL A 193 26.95 2.50 0.79
N GLY A 194 26.50 1.27 1.01
CA GLY A 194 26.29 0.70 2.34
C GLY A 194 27.15 -0.51 2.60
N GLY A 195 27.44 -0.80 3.86
CA GLY A 195 28.09 -2.06 4.23
C GLY A 195 27.21 -3.28 3.97
N ILE A 196 25.92 -3.16 4.23
CA ILE A 196 24.95 -4.24 4.03
C ILE A 196 24.15 -3.99 2.76
N VAL A 197 23.56 -2.79 2.61
CA VAL A 197 22.71 -2.43 1.46
C VAL A 197 23.06 -1.07 0.91
N GLY A 198 23.16 -0.89 -0.41
CA GLY A 198 23.35 0.43 -1.02
C GLY A 198 22.15 1.37 -0.77
N GLU A 199 20.98 0.97 -1.28
CA GLU A 199 19.71 1.71 -1.12
C GLU A 199 18.67 0.85 -0.41
N ASN A 200 18.12 1.35 0.71
CA ASN A 200 17.13 0.64 1.50
C ASN A 200 15.77 1.37 1.51
N ALA A 201 14.78 0.77 0.84
CA ALA A 201 13.36 1.15 0.95
C ALA A 201 12.57 0.22 1.88
N GLY A 202 13.06 -0.99 2.12
CA GLY A 202 12.41 -2.00 2.96
C GLY A 202 12.93 -2.02 4.39
N VAL A 203 13.23 -3.23 4.89
CA VAL A 203 13.60 -3.46 6.29
C VAL A 203 14.99 -4.07 6.42
N LEU A 204 15.83 -3.46 7.26
CA LEU A 204 17.11 -3.97 7.72
C LEU A 204 17.03 -4.26 9.22
N ARG A 205 17.35 -5.50 9.63
CA ARG A 205 17.29 -5.91 11.04
C ARG A 205 18.51 -6.70 11.47
N ASP A 206 19.08 -6.37 12.62
CA ASP A 206 20.09 -7.19 13.31
C ASP A 206 21.29 -7.58 12.40
N CYS A 207 21.64 -6.67 11.47
CA CYS A 207 22.73 -6.88 10.52
C CYS A 207 24.04 -6.26 11.03
N VAL A 208 25.17 -6.86 10.68
CA VAL A 208 26.50 -6.42 11.14
C VAL A 208 27.43 -6.16 9.96
N ASN A 209 27.90 -4.93 9.82
CA ASN A 209 28.95 -4.59 8.87
C ASN A 209 30.34 -4.63 9.54
N LEU A 210 31.21 -5.48 9.00
CA LEU A 210 32.64 -5.53 9.30
C LEU A 210 33.49 -4.98 8.15
N ALA A 211 32.90 -4.84 6.95
CA ALA A 211 33.60 -4.45 5.75
C ALA A 211 34.07 -2.99 5.81
N GLN A 212 35.23 -2.74 5.20
CA GLN A 212 35.73 -1.40 4.95
C GLN A 212 35.03 -0.78 3.76
N ILE A 213 34.39 0.36 3.96
CA ILE A 213 33.60 1.04 2.94
C ILE A 213 34.34 2.28 2.49
N ASN A 214 34.71 2.35 1.21
CA ASN A 214 35.28 3.55 0.62
C ASN A 214 36.47 4.13 1.43
N THR A 215 37.42 3.29 1.86
CA THR A 215 38.52 3.70 2.76
C THR A 215 39.85 4.01 2.06
N ASN A 216 40.19 3.28 1.00
CA ASN A 216 41.41 3.56 0.23
C ASN A 216 41.04 4.41 -0.97
N ALA A 217 41.33 5.71 -0.88
CA ALA A 217 41.26 6.60 -2.02
C ALA A 217 42.10 5.96 -3.12
N GLN A 218 41.48 5.63 -4.25
CA GLN A 218 42.25 5.79 -5.48
C GLN A 218 42.52 7.29 -5.53
N GLU A 219 43.70 7.71 -5.05
CA GLU A 219 44.25 8.99 -5.44
C GLU A 219 44.12 9.01 -6.96
N ASN A 220 43.26 9.89 -7.42
CA ASN A 220 43.02 10.12 -8.82
C ASN A 220 44.40 10.55 -9.37
N THR A 221 45.17 9.62 -9.92
CA THR A 221 46.31 9.97 -10.76
C THR A 221 45.70 10.55 -12.03
N VAL A 222 45.19 11.78 -11.92
CA VAL A 222 44.70 12.55 -13.05
C VAL A 222 45.92 12.70 -13.94
N LYS A 223 45.94 11.96 -15.05
CA LYS A 223 46.95 12.19 -16.08
C LYS A 223 46.72 13.61 -16.56
N LEU A 224 47.79 14.40 -16.67
CA LEU A 224 47.73 15.80 -17.07
C LEU A 224 47.03 16.00 -18.44
N SER A 225 46.89 14.92 -19.22
CA SER A 225 46.15 14.86 -20.48
C SER A 225 44.63 14.98 -20.35
N ASP A 226 44.06 14.72 -19.17
CA ASP A 226 42.60 14.60 -18.98
C ASP A 226 41.99 15.86 -18.33
N ILE A 227 42.82 16.87 -18.03
CA ILE A 227 42.37 18.15 -17.48
C ILE A 227 41.92 19.05 -18.64
N THR A 228 40.62 19.09 -18.88
CA THR A 228 39.99 20.08 -19.76
C THR A 228 39.71 21.37 -18.98
N VAL A 229 39.59 22.49 -19.70
CA VAL A 229 39.26 23.81 -19.09
C VAL A 229 37.89 23.76 -18.39
N ASP A 230 36.94 22.94 -18.86
CA ASP A 230 35.65 22.73 -18.20
C ASP A 230 35.76 22.03 -16.83
N ALA A 231 36.74 21.13 -16.66
CA ALA A 231 37.00 20.46 -15.37
C ALA A 231 37.64 21.40 -14.32
N LEU A 232 38.23 22.53 -14.77
CA LEU A 232 38.77 23.57 -13.89
C LEU A 232 37.73 24.58 -13.42
N ILE A 233 36.61 24.72 -14.15
CA ILE A 233 35.56 25.71 -13.87
C ILE A 233 34.46 25.13 -12.96
N HIS A 234 34.25 23.82 -12.98
CA HIS A 234 33.31 23.15 -12.07
C HIS A 234 34.03 22.71 -10.78
N SER A 235 33.65 23.28 -9.63
CA SER A 235 34.22 22.94 -8.31
C SER A 235 33.77 21.57 -7.77
N GLU A 236 32.97 20.82 -8.53
CA GLU A 236 32.57 19.45 -8.20
C GLU A 236 33.57 18.48 -8.80
N SER A 237 34.47 18.00 -7.95
CA SER A 237 35.36 16.90 -8.26
C SER A 237 34.52 15.68 -8.68
N ALA A 238 34.67 15.21 -9.92
CA ALA A 238 33.85 14.17 -10.58
C ALA A 238 33.90 12.76 -9.96
N ASN A 239 34.45 12.60 -8.75
CA ASN A 239 34.61 11.33 -8.04
C ASN A 239 34.38 11.49 -6.52
N VAL A 240 33.46 12.37 -6.10
CA VAL A 240 33.10 12.44 -4.68
C VAL A 240 32.09 11.35 -4.37
N ALA A 241 32.43 10.46 -3.43
CA ALA A 241 31.46 9.50 -2.91
C ALA A 241 30.32 10.26 -2.20
N THR A 242 29.10 10.14 -2.69
CA THR A 242 27.91 10.65 -2.00
C THR A 242 27.28 9.52 -1.18
N ASP A 243 26.52 9.86 -0.15
CA ASP A 243 25.63 8.96 0.60
C ASP A 243 26.26 7.60 0.95
N VAL A 244 27.24 7.65 1.86
CA VAL A 244 27.98 6.47 2.31
C VAL A 244 27.59 6.15 3.75
N GLY A 245 27.09 4.95 4.01
CA GLY A 245 26.78 4.51 5.37
C GLY A 245 27.40 3.16 5.73
N GLY A 246 27.70 2.96 7.00
CA GLY A 246 28.22 1.68 7.49
C GLY A 246 27.25 0.51 7.29
N VAL A 247 25.93 0.76 7.29
CA VAL A 247 24.90 -0.27 7.06
C VAL A 247 24.18 -0.02 5.74
N ALA A 248 23.65 1.20 5.56
CA ALA A 248 22.92 1.61 4.37
C ALA A 248 23.51 2.89 3.76
N GLY A 249 23.63 3.01 2.43
CA GLY A 249 24.00 4.28 1.80
C GLY A 249 22.89 5.31 1.95
N ILE A 250 21.75 5.04 1.31
CA ILE A 250 20.50 5.78 1.50
C ILE A 250 19.46 4.84 2.11
N SER A 251 18.67 5.35 3.05
CA SER A 251 17.56 4.58 3.61
C SER A 251 16.30 5.42 3.85
N SER A 252 15.25 5.09 3.10
CA SER A 252 13.87 5.56 3.30
C SER A 252 13.02 4.57 4.12
N GLY A 253 13.51 3.34 4.29
CA GLY A 253 12.87 2.29 5.07
C GLY A 253 13.25 2.27 6.56
N VAL A 254 13.25 1.07 7.15
CA VAL A 254 13.55 0.86 8.57
C VAL A 254 14.92 0.19 8.72
N ILE A 255 15.77 0.73 9.59
CA ILE A 255 17.00 0.11 10.06
C ILE A 255 16.88 -0.11 11.57
N ARG A 256 16.96 -1.36 12.03
CA ARG A 256 16.78 -1.71 13.43
C ARG A 256 17.85 -2.69 13.93
N GLY A 257 18.45 -2.41 15.08
CA GLY A 257 19.39 -3.35 15.71
C GLY A 257 20.68 -3.58 14.93
N CYS A 258 20.96 -2.76 13.91
CA CYS A 258 22.13 -2.95 13.06
C CYS A 258 23.39 -2.36 13.68
N GLU A 259 24.52 -2.99 13.42
CA GLU A 259 25.82 -2.58 13.92
C GLU A 259 26.82 -2.36 12.79
N ASN A 260 27.52 -1.22 12.83
CA ASN A 260 28.71 -1.00 12.00
C ASN A 260 29.97 -1.07 12.85
N ARG A 261 30.92 -1.91 12.46
CA ARG A 261 32.27 -1.97 13.04
C ARG A 261 33.38 -1.68 12.02
N GLY A 262 33.05 -1.71 10.73
CA GLY A 262 33.97 -1.37 9.65
C GLY A 262 34.22 0.14 9.55
N ASP A 263 35.39 0.51 9.04
CA ASP A 263 35.72 1.91 8.75
C ASP A 263 34.96 2.39 7.51
N VAL A 264 34.43 3.61 7.58
CA VAL A 264 33.55 4.20 6.56
C VAL A 264 34.11 5.52 6.05
N GLY A 265 34.29 5.61 4.74
CA GLY A 265 34.60 6.83 4.01
C GLY A 265 36.08 7.20 3.97
N TYR A 266 36.34 8.30 3.26
CA TYR A 266 37.69 8.76 2.92
C TYR A 266 38.13 9.93 3.81
N VAL A 267 39.44 10.08 3.96
CA VAL A 267 40.01 11.30 4.55
C VAL A 267 39.87 12.43 3.50
N HIS A 268 39.14 13.50 3.84
CA HIS A 268 38.92 14.71 3.02
C HIS A 268 38.06 14.57 1.74
N MET A 269 37.41 13.42 1.53
CA MET A 269 36.49 13.21 0.40
C MET A 269 35.16 12.64 0.90
N GLY A 270 34.08 13.00 0.22
CA GLY A 270 32.74 12.44 0.41
C GLY A 270 31.75 13.33 1.16
N TYR A 271 30.49 13.26 0.72
CA TYR A 271 29.34 13.96 1.28
C TYR A 271 28.40 12.94 1.92
N ASN A 272 27.70 13.32 2.98
CA ASN A 272 26.63 12.53 3.61
C ASN A 272 27.14 11.16 4.08
N ILE A 273 28.10 11.18 5.00
CA ILE A 273 28.73 9.95 5.50
C ILE A 273 28.26 9.64 6.90
N GLY A 274 27.64 8.48 7.08
CA GLY A 274 27.15 8.02 8.36
C GLY A 274 27.75 6.70 8.81
N GLY A 275 27.77 6.47 10.13
CA GLY A 275 28.14 5.15 10.66
C GLY A 275 27.09 4.08 10.43
N ILE A 276 25.81 4.44 10.33
CA ILE A 276 24.71 3.51 10.01
C ILE A 276 24.13 3.82 8.64
N ALA A 277 23.67 5.05 8.44
CA ALA A 277 23.07 5.49 7.18
C ALA A 277 23.81 6.73 6.65
N GLY A 278 24.15 6.79 5.35
CA GLY A 278 24.65 8.01 4.74
C GLY A 278 23.57 9.09 4.77
N THR A 279 22.51 8.87 4.00
CA THR A 279 21.28 9.68 4.03
C THR A 279 20.09 8.87 4.54
N GLN A 280 19.31 9.46 5.44
CA GLN A 280 18.17 8.81 6.07
C GLN A 280 16.91 9.65 5.95
N ALA A 281 15.84 9.04 5.44
CA ALA A 281 14.48 9.58 5.41
C ALA A 281 13.46 8.71 6.20
N GLY A 282 13.83 7.48 6.58
CA GLY A 282 12.98 6.57 7.35
C GLY A 282 13.34 6.48 8.84
N TYR A 283 13.22 5.29 9.43
CA TYR A 283 13.48 5.06 10.86
C TYR A 283 14.82 4.36 11.12
N ILE A 284 15.59 4.85 12.09
CA ILE A 284 16.77 4.16 12.65
C ILE A 284 16.56 3.97 14.14
N VAL A 285 16.58 2.72 14.60
CA VAL A 285 16.30 2.36 16.00
C VAL A 285 17.30 1.32 16.48
N ASP A 286 17.76 1.42 17.72
CA ASP A 286 18.66 0.44 18.37
C ASP A 286 19.96 0.13 17.59
N CYS A 287 20.42 1.06 16.74
CA CYS A 287 21.62 0.86 15.93
C CYS A 287 22.89 1.38 16.63
N ARG A 288 24.04 0.76 16.33
CA ARG A 288 25.32 1.12 16.93
C ARG A 288 26.42 1.24 15.88
N ASN A 289 27.16 2.35 15.92
CA ASN A 289 28.41 2.47 15.19
C ASN A 289 29.61 2.36 16.16
N GLN A 290 30.59 1.54 15.79
CA GLN A 290 31.89 1.40 16.44
C GLN A 290 33.06 1.68 15.48
N GLY A 291 32.80 1.75 14.17
CA GLY A 291 33.81 2.02 13.14
C GLY A 291 34.18 3.50 13.02
N SER A 292 35.37 3.77 12.46
CA SER A 292 35.81 5.15 12.19
C SER A 292 35.04 5.72 11.00
N ILE A 293 34.44 6.90 11.16
CA ILE A 293 33.72 7.59 10.08
C ILE A 293 34.54 8.79 9.61
N ARG A 294 34.81 8.87 8.31
CA ARG A 294 35.66 9.90 7.70
C ARG A 294 34.97 10.45 6.46
N GLY A 295 34.88 11.77 6.36
CA GLY A 295 34.29 12.45 5.21
C GLY A 295 34.66 13.91 5.12
N ARG A 296 34.24 14.58 4.05
CA ARG A 296 34.51 16.01 3.83
C ARG A 296 33.42 16.90 4.43
N LYS A 297 32.15 16.55 4.24
CA LYS A 297 30.97 17.33 4.67
C LYS A 297 29.86 16.39 5.11
N GLU A 298 29.08 16.82 6.10
CA GLU A 298 27.92 16.08 6.64
C GLU A 298 28.31 14.66 7.06
N VAL A 299 29.13 14.60 8.10
CA VAL A 299 29.67 13.37 8.66
C VAL A 299 29.07 13.16 10.04
N GLY A 300 28.36 12.04 10.23
CA GLY A 300 27.73 11.72 11.50
C GLY A 300 28.05 10.30 11.97
N GLY A 301 28.09 10.12 13.29
CA GLY A 301 28.37 8.82 13.88
C GLY A 301 27.29 7.77 13.59
N ILE A 302 26.04 8.18 13.35
CA ILE A 302 24.91 7.31 13.01
C ILE A 302 24.38 7.66 11.62
N VAL A 303 23.98 8.91 11.41
CA VAL A 303 23.48 9.40 10.11
C VAL A 303 24.33 10.55 9.63
N GLY A 304 24.73 10.56 8.36
CA GLY A 304 25.42 11.70 7.74
C GLY A 304 24.48 12.88 7.52
N GLN A 305 23.43 12.67 6.72
CA GLN A 305 22.36 13.63 6.48
C GLN A 305 20.99 13.01 6.81
N MET A 306 20.21 13.71 7.63
CA MET A 306 18.81 13.35 7.87
C MET A 306 17.94 14.20 6.95
N GLU A 307 17.33 13.56 5.95
CA GLU A 307 16.29 14.23 5.17
C GLU A 307 15.02 14.29 6.01
N PRO A 308 14.43 15.48 6.21
CA PRO A 308 13.18 15.57 6.93
C PRO A 308 12.12 14.81 6.15
N ALA A 309 11.58 13.75 6.73
CA ALA A 309 10.28 13.25 6.34
C ALA A 309 9.27 14.36 6.65
N ILE A 310 8.92 15.15 5.64
CA ILE A 310 7.78 16.07 5.75
C ILE A 310 6.55 15.18 5.67
N GLU A 311 6.07 14.70 6.81
CA GLU A 311 4.69 14.24 6.90
C GLU A 311 3.81 15.50 6.77
N ILE A 312 3.34 15.78 5.56
CA ILE A 312 2.29 16.78 5.35
C ILE A 312 1.02 16.16 5.92
N VAL A 313 0.84 16.30 7.23
CA VAL A 313 -0.46 16.16 7.85
C VAL A 313 -1.29 17.29 7.27
N TYR A 314 -2.06 17.00 6.22
CA TYR A 314 -3.12 17.88 5.76
C TYR A 314 -4.19 17.90 6.87
N SER A 315 -3.96 18.67 7.93
CA SER A 315 -5.05 19.14 8.77
C SER A 315 -5.96 19.92 7.82
N ALA A 316 -7.19 19.45 7.63
CA ALA A 316 -8.15 20.15 6.79
C ALA A 316 -8.19 21.62 7.25
N ASP A 317 -7.94 22.55 6.33
CA ASP A 317 -8.04 23.97 6.65
C ASP A 317 -9.43 24.24 7.21
N THR A 318 -9.55 25.23 8.09
CA THR A 318 -10.83 25.59 8.74
C THR A 318 -11.96 25.83 7.72
N LEU A 319 -11.64 26.28 6.50
CA LEU A 319 -12.57 26.40 5.38
C LEU A 319 -13.05 25.05 4.82
N GLN A 320 -12.18 24.03 4.76
CA GLN A 320 -12.55 22.68 4.36
C GLN A 320 -13.42 22.00 5.43
N ILE A 321 -13.12 22.22 6.71
CA ILE A 321 -13.95 21.75 7.83
C ILE A 321 -15.35 22.39 7.75
N LEU A 322 -15.42 23.71 7.55
CA LEU A 322 -16.69 24.43 7.38
C LEU A 322 -17.46 23.92 6.15
N GLN A 323 -16.79 23.68 5.02
CA GLN A 323 -17.44 23.14 3.83
C GLN A 323 -18.05 21.76 4.09
N GLY A 324 -17.34 20.87 4.80
CA GLY A 324 -17.86 19.58 5.23
C GLY A 324 -19.07 19.72 6.14
N GLN A 325 -19.00 20.62 7.12
CA GLN A 325 -20.10 20.87 8.06
C GLN A 325 -21.34 21.46 7.39
N VAL A 326 -21.18 22.34 6.39
CA VAL A 326 -22.28 22.89 5.58
C VAL A 326 -22.91 21.82 4.69
N ASN A 327 -22.12 20.91 4.11
CA ASN A 327 -22.64 19.77 3.34
C ASN A 327 -23.49 18.85 4.23
N THR A 328 -23.05 18.58 5.47
CA THR A 328 -23.84 17.81 6.45
C THR A 328 -25.15 18.53 6.81
N LEU A 329 -25.11 19.84 7.01
CA LEU A 329 -26.31 20.65 7.28
C LEU A 329 -27.30 20.59 6.11
N SER A 330 -26.81 20.69 4.86
CA SER A 330 -27.64 20.53 3.66
C SER A 330 -28.31 19.16 3.63
N ALA A 331 -27.55 18.08 3.85
CA ALA A 331 -28.09 16.72 3.82
C ALA A 331 -29.16 16.47 4.91
N LEU A 332 -28.99 17.05 6.11
CA LEU A 332 -30.00 16.98 7.18
C LEU A 332 -31.26 17.77 6.81
N THR A 333 -31.11 18.93 6.17
CA THR A 333 -32.23 19.77 5.72
C THR A 333 -33.01 19.10 4.58
N ASP A 334 -32.30 18.47 3.64
CA ASP A 334 -32.89 17.70 2.54
C ASP A 334 -33.67 16.50 3.08
N ARG A 335 -33.12 15.80 4.08
CA ARG A 335 -33.79 14.69 4.76
C ARG A 335 -35.08 15.14 5.45
N ALA A 336 -35.03 16.23 6.22
CA ALA A 336 -36.21 16.78 6.89
C ALA A 336 -37.31 17.13 5.87
N SER A 337 -36.92 17.77 4.76
CA SER A 337 -37.82 18.15 3.68
C SER A 337 -38.43 16.93 2.98
N ALA A 338 -37.64 15.90 2.71
CA ALA A 338 -38.11 14.65 2.12
C ALA A 338 -39.09 13.90 3.05
N ASN A 339 -38.83 13.88 4.36
CA ASN A 339 -39.72 13.28 5.35
C ASN A 339 -41.09 13.98 5.39
N VAL A 340 -41.10 15.32 5.36
CA VAL A 340 -42.33 16.11 5.29
C VAL A 340 -43.09 15.84 3.98
N GLN A 341 -42.39 15.78 2.84
CA GLN A 341 -43.01 15.54 1.55
C GLN A 341 -43.64 14.14 1.48
N ASN A 342 -42.89 13.10 1.87
CA ASN A 342 -43.39 11.72 1.90
C ASN A 342 -44.63 11.58 2.80
N SER A 343 -44.63 12.26 3.96
CA SER A 343 -45.80 12.29 4.84
C SER A 343 -46.98 13.01 4.21
N THR A 344 -46.75 14.13 3.53
CA THR A 344 -47.81 14.92 2.89
C THR A 344 -48.45 14.11 1.77
N ASP A 345 -47.65 13.43 0.96
CA ASP A 345 -48.13 12.54 -0.10
C ASP A 345 -48.94 11.37 0.47
N GLY A 346 -48.49 10.78 1.59
CA GLY A 346 -49.22 9.73 2.31
C GLY A 346 -50.57 10.21 2.86
N ILE A 347 -50.60 11.38 3.50
CA ILE A 347 -51.84 12.00 4.02
C ILE A 347 -52.81 12.31 2.87
N ASN A 348 -52.32 12.86 1.76
CA ASN A 348 -53.14 13.16 0.58
C ASN A 348 -53.76 11.89 -0.02
N LYS A 349 -53.03 10.77 -0.03
CA LYS A 349 -53.55 9.48 -0.49
C LYS A 349 -54.67 8.95 0.41
N GLU A 350 -54.51 9.03 1.73
CA GLU A 350 -55.55 8.62 2.68
C GLU A 350 -56.77 9.56 2.66
N LEU A 351 -56.57 10.87 2.46
CA LEU A 351 -57.65 11.85 2.25
C LEU A 351 -58.46 11.55 0.98
N ALA A 352 -57.79 11.17 -0.11
CA ALA A 352 -58.46 10.74 -1.34
C ALA A 352 -59.31 9.47 -1.08
N ALA A 353 -58.74 8.47 -0.41
CA ALA A 353 -59.46 7.25 -0.04
C ALA A 353 -60.68 7.56 0.87
N LEU A 354 -60.51 8.45 1.85
CA LEU A 354 -61.61 8.89 2.72
C LEU A 354 -62.72 9.56 1.91
N ARG A 355 -62.38 10.42 0.95
CA ARG A 355 -63.34 11.07 0.06
C ARG A 355 -64.15 10.05 -0.75
N ASP A 356 -63.47 9.06 -1.33
CA ASP A 356 -64.12 8.00 -2.11
C ASP A 356 -65.07 7.17 -1.24
N GLN A 357 -64.68 6.87 0.00
CA GLN A 357 -65.56 6.17 0.95
C GLN A 357 -66.76 7.00 1.37
N VAL A 358 -66.60 8.30 1.62
CA VAL A 358 -67.72 9.21 1.90
C VAL A 358 -68.73 9.22 0.75
N GLU A 359 -68.26 9.20 -0.50
CA GLU A 359 -69.14 9.12 -1.67
C GLU A 359 -69.87 7.78 -1.76
N SER A 360 -69.17 6.66 -1.50
CA SER A 360 -69.76 5.32 -1.41
C SER A 360 -70.85 5.24 -0.34
N VAL A 361 -70.58 5.73 0.88
CA VAL A 361 -71.54 5.78 1.99
C VAL A 361 -72.74 6.67 1.64
N LYS A 362 -72.52 7.82 1.02
CA LYS A 362 -73.60 8.69 0.54
C LYS A 362 -74.48 8.00 -0.51
N GLY A 363 -73.89 7.20 -1.40
CA GLY A 363 -74.60 6.37 -2.36
C GLY A 363 -75.49 5.32 -1.68
N ALA A 364 -74.94 4.59 -0.71
CA ALA A 364 -75.69 3.60 0.07
C ALA A 364 -76.84 4.24 0.88
N LEU A 365 -76.61 5.41 1.50
CA LEU A 365 -77.64 6.17 2.22
C LEU A 365 -78.81 6.56 1.34
N LYS A 366 -78.58 6.98 0.09
CA LYS A 366 -79.68 7.29 -0.84
C LYS A 366 -80.62 6.11 -1.10
N ILE A 367 -80.11 4.88 -1.05
CA ILE A 367 -80.91 3.65 -1.22
C ILE A 367 -81.71 3.36 0.05
N ILE A 368 -81.11 3.58 1.23
CA ILE A 368 -81.73 3.33 2.54
C ILE A 368 -82.80 4.38 2.87
N THR A 369 -82.58 5.64 2.50
CA THR A 369 -83.51 6.76 2.68
C THR A 369 -83.93 7.34 1.33
N PRO A 370 -84.90 6.75 0.63
CA PRO A 370 -85.46 7.34 -0.58
C PRO A 370 -86.17 8.65 -0.23
N GLY A 371 -85.89 9.72 -0.99
CA GLY A 371 -86.47 11.05 -0.77
C GLY A 371 -88.01 11.05 -0.79
N TYR A 372 -88.62 11.92 0.00
CA TYR A 372 -90.07 12.07 0.12
C TYR A 372 -90.62 13.04 -0.95
N PRO A 373 -91.78 12.80 -1.59
CA PRO A 373 -92.67 11.63 -1.43
C PRO A 373 -92.16 10.40 -2.22
N PRO A 374 -92.20 9.18 -1.64
CA PRO A 374 -91.63 8.00 -2.27
C PRO A 374 -92.53 7.47 -3.40
N ASP A 375 -91.96 7.28 -4.59
CA ASP A 375 -92.56 6.48 -5.65
C ASP A 375 -92.54 5.00 -5.22
N LEU A 376 -93.71 4.42 -4.92
CA LEU A 376 -93.84 3.02 -4.47
C LEU A 376 -93.32 2.01 -5.51
N SER A 377 -93.20 2.39 -6.79
CA SER A 377 -92.64 1.53 -7.83
C SER A 377 -91.10 1.48 -7.83
N GLN A 378 -90.46 2.37 -7.07
CA GLN A 378 -88.99 2.49 -6.96
C GLN A 378 -88.45 2.12 -5.57
N MET A 379 -89.28 1.52 -4.69
CA MET A 379 -88.81 1.08 -3.39
C MET A 379 -87.79 -0.08 -3.52
N PRO A 380 -86.63 0.00 -2.86
CA PRO A 380 -85.61 -1.04 -2.96
C PRO A 380 -86.14 -2.37 -2.43
N ASN A 381 -85.82 -3.47 -3.12
CA ASN A 381 -86.12 -4.82 -2.64
C ASN A 381 -85.27 -5.15 -1.39
N ARG A 382 -85.70 -6.13 -0.60
CA ARG A 382 -85.04 -6.51 0.68
C ARG A 382 -83.53 -6.78 0.52
N ASP A 383 -83.13 -7.41 -0.58
CA ASP A 383 -81.73 -7.76 -0.84
C ASP A 383 -80.87 -6.53 -1.16
N SER A 384 -81.40 -5.58 -1.94
CA SER A 384 -80.72 -4.30 -2.24
C SER A 384 -80.58 -3.42 -0.99
N TYR A 385 -81.58 -3.44 -0.11
CA TYR A 385 -81.52 -2.74 1.17
C TYR A 385 -80.46 -3.33 2.09
N LEU A 386 -80.41 -4.66 2.23
CA LEU A 386 -79.39 -5.34 3.02
C LEU A 386 -77.98 -5.12 2.45
N ALA A 387 -77.82 -5.13 1.13
CA ALA A 387 -76.56 -4.80 0.47
C ALA A 387 -76.10 -3.37 0.76
N ALA A 388 -77.02 -2.40 0.71
CA ALA A 388 -76.73 -1.00 1.03
C ALA A 388 -76.33 -0.81 2.51
N VAL A 389 -77.02 -1.48 3.45
CA VAL A 389 -76.68 -1.44 4.87
C VAL A 389 -75.29 -2.05 5.12
N ASN A 390 -74.96 -3.17 4.47
CA ASN A 390 -73.63 -3.77 4.57
C ASN A 390 -72.53 -2.87 3.97
N GLN A 391 -72.81 -2.23 2.83
CA GLN A 391 -71.90 -1.26 2.21
C GLN A 391 -71.70 -0.02 3.09
N LEU A 392 -72.75 0.46 3.76
CA LEU A 392 -72.69 1.57 4.71
C LEU A 392 -71.82 1.23 5.92
N ASN A 393 -72.04 0.06 6.55
CA ASN A 393 -71.26 -0.38 7.70
C ASN A 393 -69.79 -0.56 7.35
N LYS A 394 -69.51 -1.16 6.18
CA LYS A 394 -68.14 -1.30 5.68
C LYS A 394 -67.49 0.05 5.39
N GLY A 395 -68.20 0.94 4.69
CA GLY A 395 -67.69 2.27 4.35
C GLY A 395 -67.39 3.13 5.58
N LEU A 396 -68.24 3.09 6.62
CA LEU A 396 -67.98 3.79 7.88
C LEU A 396 -66.77 3.20 8.62
N GLY A 397 -66.59 1.88 8.64
CA GLY A 397 -65.40 1.24 9.21
C GLY A 397 -64.12 1.58 8.44
N ASP A 398 -64.18 1.62 7.11
CA ASP A 398 -63.06 2.01 6.26
C ASP A 398 -62.71 3.50 6.42
N MET A 399 -63.71 4.38 6.61
CA MET A 399 -63.53 5.81 6.93
C MET A 399 -62.84 6.00 8.29
N GLU A 400 -63.28 5.30 9.33
CA GLU A 400 -62.63 5.32 10.65
C GLU A 400 -61.17 4.86 10.55
N GLY A 401 -60.92 3.79 9.80
CA GLY A 401 -59.57 3.30 9.51
C GLY A 401 -58.69 4.34 8.80
N ALA A 402 -59.22 5.05 7.81
CA ALA A 402 -58.49 6.10 7.09
C ALA A 402 -58.14 7.30 7.99
N VAL A 403 -59.07 7.76 8.82
CA VAL A 403 -58.84 8.84 9.79
C VAL A 403 -57.76 8.46 10.80
N ASN A 404 -57.80 7.22 11.33
CA ASN A 404 -56.78 6.73 12.26
C ASN A 404 -55.39 6.63 11.61
N ARG A 405 -55.30 6.24 10.34
CA ARG A 405 -54.04 6.22 9.58
C ARG A 405 -53.49 7.63 9.34
N ILE A 406 -54.34 8.61 9.02
CA ILE A 406 -53.93 10.02 8.89
C ILE A 406 -53.37 10.55 10.21
N PHE A 407 -54.03 10.26 11.32
CA PHE A 407 -53.57 10.68 12.64
C PHE A 407 -52.21 10.06 12.99
N ALA A 408 -52.05 8.75 12.78
CA ALA A 408 -50.80 8.06 13.01
C ALA A 408 -49.65 8.59 12.12
N ALA A 409 -49.91 8.84 10.84
CA ALA A 409 -48.95 9.43 9.92
C ALA A 409 -48.51 10.83 10.38
N THR A 410 -49.47 11.68 10.79
CA THR A 410 -49.20 13.03 11.27
C THR A 410 -48.34 13.02 12.55
N GLN A 411 -48.64 12.12 13.49
CA GLN A 411 -47.88 11.98 14.74
C GLN A 411 -46.47 11.46 14.49
N SER A 412 -46.31 10.47 13.61
CA SER A 412 -45.00 9.93 13.23
C SER A 412 -44.12 11.01 12.60
N THR A 413 -44.68 11.81 11.68
CA THR A 413 -43.97 12.91 11.02
C THR A 413 -43.57 14.00 11.99
N ALA A 414 -44.42 14.33 12.97
CA ALA A 414 -44.05 15.29 14.01
C ALA A 414 -42.85 14.81 14.84
N GLN A 415 -42.76 13.50 15.12
CA GLN A 415 -41.63 12.92 15.85
C GLN A 415 -40.34 12.93 15.02
N THR A 416 -40.40 12.48 13.76
CA THR A 416 -39.23 12.45 12.88
C THR A 416 -38.72 13.85 12.56
N LEU A 417 -39.62 14.80 12.28
CA LEU A 417 -39.26 16.19 12.03
C LEU A 417 -38.61 16.85 13.26
N SER A 418 -39.12 16.56 14.46
CA SER A 418 -38.51 17.04 15.71
C SER A 418 -37.08 16.50 15.89
N SER A 419 -36.85 15.23 15.56
CA SER A 419 -35.50 14.64 15.58
C SER A 419 -34.57 15.28 14.54
N ASP A 420 -35.04 15.45 13.31
CA ASP A 420 -34.25 16.05 12.22
C ASP A 420 -33.89 17.52 12.54
N LEU A 421 -34.83 18.29 13.08
CA LEU A 421 -34.60 19.68 13.48
C LEU A 421 -33.60 19.82 14.64
N ARG A 422 -33.58 18.86 15.57
CA ARG A 422 -32.54 18.81 16.61
C ARG A 422 -31.16 18.58 16.00
N ALA A 423 -31.04 17.60 15.09
CA ALA A 423 -29.78 17.32 14.41
C ALA A 423 -29.30 18.52 13.57
N VAL A 424 -30.21 19.23 12.89
CA VAL A 424 -29.91 20.49 12.20
C VAL A 424 -29.38 21.54 13.18
N THR A 425 -30.03 21.70 14.33
CA THR A 425 -29.62 22.68 15.35
C THR A 425 -28.23 22.35 15.91
N ASP A 426 -27.95 21.09 16.21
CA ASP A 426 -26.65 20.64 16.68
C ASP A 426 -25.56 20.92 15.65
N GLN A 427 -25.83 20.65 14.37
CA GLN A 427 -24.89 20.91 13.29
C GLN A 427 -24.62 22.41 13.10
N VAL A 428 -25.64 23.27 13.23
CA VAL A 428 -25.47 24.74 13.22
C VAL A 428 -24.59 25.20 14.38
N ASN A 429 -24.74 24.62 15.57
CA ASN A 429 -23.90 24.94 16.72
C ASN A 429 -22.44 24.53 16.49
N VAL A 430 -22.21 23.37 15.85
CA VAL A 430 -20.88 22.92 15.45
C VAL A 430 -20.24 23.91 14.45
N ILE A 431 -20.98 24.33 13.42
CA ILE A 431 -20.53 25.35 12.45
C ILE A 431 -20.16 26.65 13.15
N ASN A 432 -20.99 27.10 14.10
CA ASN A 432 -20.73 28.34 14.84
C ASN A 432 -19.45 28.27 15.68
N ARG A 433 -19.13 27.13 16.29
CA ARG A 433 -17.88 26.94 17.04
C ARG A 433 -16.67 27.04 16.11
N THR A 434 -16.69 26.31 14.99
CA THR A 434 -15.62 26.36 13.97
C THR A 434 -15.43 27.77 13.41
N LYS A 435 -16.52 28.52 13.23
CA LYS A 435 -16.46 29.92 12.77
C LYS A 435 -15.78 30.84 13.79
N VAL A 436 -16.02 30.66 15.09
CA VAL A 436 -15.39 31.48 16.13
C VAL A 436 -13.88 31.26 16.15
N GLU A 437 -13.43 30.02 16.00
CA GLU A 437 -12.00 29.66 15.89
C GLU A 437 -11.33 30.24 14.63
N LEU A 438 -12.11 30.53 13.58
CA LEU A 438 -11.63 31.14 12.34
C LEU A 438 -11.45 32.67 12.43
N LEU A 439 -12.13 33.31 13.38
CA LEU A 439 -12.13 34.77 13.56
C LEU A 439 -11.24 35.25 14.72
N SER A 440 -10.79 34.32 15.57
CA SER A 440 -9.76 34.52 16.60
C SER A 440 -8.36 34.33 16.01
#